data_AF-A0A355U2G9-F1
#
_entry.id   AF-A0A355U2G9-F1
#
_cell.length_a   1.000
_cell.length_b   1.000
_cell.length_c   1.000
_cell.angle_alpha   90.00
_cell.angle_beta   90.00
_cell.angle_gamma   90.00
#
_symmetry.space_group_name_H-M   'P 1'
#
loop_
_entity.id
_entity.type
_entity.pdbx_description
1 polymer ?
#
loop_
_entity_poly.entity_id
_entity_poly.type
_entity_poly.pdbx_seq_one_letter_code
_entity_poly.pdbx_strand_id
1 'polypeptide(L)' 'MGVPITFLDKYNPDQFEILGLDDHRVAWRGRGPELNGKTLYRRIIIRRKI' A
#
# COMPACT_ATOMS: atom_id res chain seq x y z
N MET A 1 2.56 3.65 6.46
CA MET A 1 3.37 2.56 5.91
C MET A 1 2.71 2.01 4.66
N GLY A 2 3.45 1.78 3.57
CA GLY A 2 2.89 1.19 2.35
C GLY A 2 3.03 -0.32 2.33
N VAL A 3 1.91 -1.06 2.26
CA VAL A 3 1.87 -2.53 2.28
C VAL A 3 1.12 -3.07 1.06
N PRO A 4 1.36 -4.32 0.62
CA PRO A 4 0.53 -4.96 -0.40
C PRO A 4 -0.95 -4.93 0.00
N ILE A 5 -1.88 -4.82 -0.94
CA ILE A 5 -3.32 -4.82 -0.61
C ILE A 5 -3.76 -6.10 0.11
N THR A 6 -3.13 -7.24 -0.21
CA THR A 6 -3.31 -8.55 0.44
C THR A 6 -2.85 -8.59 1.90
N PHE A 7 -2.23 -7.52 2.41
CA PHE A 7 -1.93 -7.40 3.83
C PHE A 7 -3.21 -7.44 4.69
N LEU A 8 -4.32 -6.88 4.19
CA LEU A 8 -5.60 -6.91 4.90
C LEU A 8 -6.21 -8.32 4.98
N ASP A 9 -5.78 -9.25 4.13
CA ASP A 9 -6.23 -10.65 4.21
C ASP A 9 -5.58 -11.39 5.40
N LYS A 10 -4.44 -10.90 5.88
CA LYS A 10 -3.63 -11.56 6.92
C LYS A 10 -3.72 -10.88 8.29
N TYR A 11 -4.21 -9.64 8.35
CA TYR A 11 -4.25 -8.84 9.56
C TYR A 11 -5.65 -8.23 9.73
N ASN A 12 -6.04 -7.98 10.99
CA ASN A 12 -7.36 -7.42 11.25
C ASN A 12 -7.44 -5.98 10.68
N PRO A 13 -8.36 -5.70 9.73
CA PRO A 13 -8.50 -4.38 9.12
C PRO A 13 -8.89 -3.30 10.14
N ASP A 14 -9.54 -3.66 11.24
CA ASP A 14 -9.96 -2.70 12.27
C ASP A 14 -8.78 -2.05 12.98
N GLN A 15 -7.60 -2.68 12.98
CA GLN A 15 -6.37 -2.16 13.59
C GLN A 15 -5.72 -1.03 12.77
N PHE A 16 -6.17 -0.82 11.54
CA PHE A 16 -5.53 0.09 10.60
C PHE A 16 -6.52 1.06 9.96
N GLU A 17 -6.03 2.26 9.67
CA GLU A 17 -6.70 3.26 8.85
C GLU A 17 -6.05 3.28 7.47
N ILE A 18 -6.86 3.25 6.42
CA ILE A 18 -6.39 3.32 5.03
C ILE A 18 -6.29 4.79 4.63
N LEU A 19 -5.06 5.26 4.41
CA LEU A 19 -4.75 6.64 4.02
C LEU A 19 -4.76 6.85 2.50
N GLY A 20 -4.75 5.77 1.71
CA GLY A 20 -4.82 5.82 0.25
C GLY A 20 -4.09 4.67 -0.44
N LEU A 21 -3.92 4.81 -1.75
CA LEU A 21 -3.21 3.86 -2.62
C LEU A 21 -1.87 4.44 -3.09
N ASP A 22 -0.98 3.58 -3.59
CA ASP A 22 0.18 4.04 -4.36
C ASP A 22 -0.27 4.82 -5.61
N ASP A 23 0.38 5.96 -5.85
CA ASP A 23 0.06 6.86 -6.94
C ASP A 23 1.35 7.41 -7.55
N HIS A 24 1.64 7.00 -8.78
CA HIS A 24 2.82 7.41 -9.52
C HIS A 24 2.86 8.91 -9.86
N ARG A 25 1.74 9.62 -9.70
CA ARG A 25 1.65 11.08 -9.88
C ARG A 25 2.09 11.83 -8.62
N VAL A 26 2.21 11.14 -7.49
CA VAL A 26 2.60 11.73 -6.20
C VAL A 26 3.94 11.14 -5.78
N ALA A 27 5.01 11.94 -5.83
CA ALA A 27 6.38 11.49 -5.59
C ALA A 27 6.54 10.68 -4.29
N TRP A 28 5.85 11.09 -3.21
CA TRP A 28 5.93 10.40 -1.92
C TRP A 28 5.11 9.09 -1.83
N ARG A 29 4.04 8.93 -2.63
CA ARG A 29 3.28 7.66 -2.68
C ARG A 29 3.97 6.65 -3.58
N GLY A 30 4.67 7.14 -4.61
CA GLY A 30 5.46 6.35 -5.54
C GLY A 30 4.61 5.43 -6.41
N ARG A 31 5.30 4.66 -7.24
CA ARG A 31 4.74 3.53 -7.99
C ARG A 31 4.97 2.27 -7.15
N GLY A 32 4.02 1.34 -7.09
CA GLY A 32 4.20 0.03 -6.46
C GLY A 32 5.49 -0.69 -6.93
N PRO A 33 5.91 -1.77 -6.24
CA PRO A 33 7.16 -2.44 -6.56
C PRO A 33 7.21 -2.90 -8.02
N GLU A 34 8.35 -2.67 -8.65
CA GLU A 34 8.59 -2.98 -10.05
C GLU A 34 9.67 -4.05 -10.16
N LEU A 35 9.42 -5.06 -11.00
CA LEU A 35 10.38 -6.10 -11.35
C LEU A 35 10.40 -6.21 -12.88
N ASN A 36 11.59 -6.06 -13.48
CA ASN A 36 11.77 -6.12 -14.93
C ASN A 36 10.84 -5.17 -15.71
N GLY A 37 10.68 -3.93 -15.23
CA GLY A 37 9.82 -2.93 -15.88
C GLY A 37 8.31 -3.17 -15.70
N LYS A 38 7.90 -4.17 -14.91
CA LYS A 38 6.50 -4.49 -14.65
C LYS A 38 6.16 -4.25 -13.18
N THR A 39 5.13 -3.45 -12.93
CA THR A 39 4.57 -3.27 -11.58
C THR A 39 3.92 -4.58 -11.13
N LEU A 40 4.44 -5.17 -10.06
CA LEU A 40 3.99 -6.48 -9.58
C LEU A 40 2.63 -6.41 -8.89
N TYR A 41 2.44 -5.43 -8.00
CA TYR A 41 1.21 -5.25 -7.24
C TYR A 41 1.04 -3.80 -6.76
N ARG A 42 -0.19 -3.47 -6.40
CA ARG A 42 -0.56 -2.18 -5.78
C ARG A 42 -0.41 -2.23 -4.27
N ARG A 43 -0.06 -1.09 -3.69
CA ARG A 43 0.08 -0.92 -2.24
C ARG A 43 -1.03 -0.03 -1.70
N ILE A 44 -1.49 -0.35 -0.51
CA ILE A 44 -2.27 0.55 0.33
C ILE A 44 -1.33 1.24 1.32
N ILE A 45 -1.55 2.52 1.57
CA ILE A 45 -0.88 3.26 2.63
C ILE A 45 -1.75 3.15 3.87
N ILE A 46 -1.23 2.51 4.91
CA ILE A 46 -1.94 2.30 6.17
C ILE A 46 -1.25 3.00 7.33
N ARG A 47 -2.04 3.37 8.34
CA ARG A 47 -1.60 3.84 9.64
C ARG A 47 -2.23 2.97 10.73
N ARG A 48 -1.46 2.57 11.74
CA ARG A 48 -1.99 1.83 12.90
C ARG A 48 -2.90 2.76 13.70
N LYS A 49 -4.12 2.31 14.00
CA LYS A 49 -4.99 3.01 14.96
C LYS A 49 -4.40 2.85 16.37
N ILE A 50 -4.38 3.94 17.14
CA ILE A 50 -3.94 3.94 18.54
C ILE A 50 -5.09 3.39 19.38
#